data_AF-A0A7Y5A236-F1
#
_entry.id   AF-A0A7Y5A236-F1
#
_cell.length_a   1.000
_cell.length_b   1.000
_cell.length_c   1.000
_cell.angle_alpha   90.00
_cell.angle_beta   90.00
_cell.angle_gamma   90.00
#
_symmetry.space_group_name_H-M   'P 1'
#
loop_
_entity.id
_entity.type
_entity.pdbx_description
1 polymer ?
#
loop_
_entity_poly.entity_id
_entity_poly.type
_entity_poly.pdbx_seq_one_letter_code
_entity_poly.pdbx_strand_id
1 'polypeptide(L)'
;MKEKKTENTEFINIDFDKVWKYVHITRPGKERIKWLLFTLTPNPFTRFAVYHNWKTAQLFANRHSNTWSIDYWKRQFFHHYYIDTRGTNSPPKSTNEILKIAIVVHVFYLDVFEEIISLLKESDFQNFKLFITCPNYLSSSIMTIISHANFEFQITEVENRGRDVLPFLKILPGVFNDGFGLIVKIHTKRSNHLKKNEQWRDDLFLKLLSNGNLSNIILTFQQNEQIGMIGPANHILPMSMYYGGNSQRVLDLSMRMGLKREKLQDLHFVAGTMFAARKEAILPVLDLGLTELDFEPEGQQLDGTMAHSVERIFAAGLLKSGLKLADTSSKPDRTQCRINLNHKFTI
;
A
#
# COMPACT_ATOMS: atom_id res chain seq x y z
N MET A 1 -43.29 -21.90 2.21
CA MET A 1 -42.06 -21.21 2.67
C MET A 1 -41.42 -20.57 1.44
N LYS A 2 -41.57 -19.25 1.25
CA LYS A 2 -41.04 -18.54 0.07
C LYS A 2 -39.56 -18.27 0.29
N GLU A 3 -38.72 -18.82 -0.58
CA GLU A 3 -37.31 -18.44 -0.71
C GLU A 3 -37.22 -16.94 -0.98
N LYS A 4 -36.54 -16.21 -0.10
CA LYS A 4 -36.11 -14.84 -0.38
C LYS A 4 -35.03 -14.92 -1.46
N LYS A 5 -35.39 -14.65 -2.71
CA LYS A 5 -34.45 -14.17 -3.72
C LYS A 5 -33.74 -12.96 -3.13
N THR A 6 -32.46 -13.09 -2.84
CA THR A 6 -31.58 -11.93 -2.67
C THR A 6 -31.50 -11.24 -4.03
N GLU A 7 -32.27 -10.16 -4.19
CA GLU A 7 -32.10 -9.23 -5.30
C GLU A 7 -30.67 -8.72 -5.27
N ASN A 8 -29.86 -9.16 -6.22
CA ASN A 8 -28.55 -8.59 -6.48
C ASN A 8 -28.80 -7.24 -7.18
N THR A 9 -29.18 -6.21 -6.41
CA THR A 9 -29.38 -4.87 -6.96
C THR A 9 -28.02 -4.30 -7.33
N GLU A 10 -27.66 -4.37 -8.62
CA GLU A 10 -26.51 -3.65 -9.14
C GLU A 10 -26.67 -2.15 -8.84
N PHE A 11 -25.76 -1.62 -8.04
CA PHE A 11 -25.73 -0.20 -7.75
C PHE A 11 -25.35 0.60 -9.00
N ILE A 12 -25.91 1.80 -9.11
CA ILE A 12 -25.55 2.74 -10.16
C ILE A 12 -24.13 3.24 -9.87
N ASN A 13 -23.17 2.85 -10.71
CA ASN A 13 -21.82 3.36 -10.69
C ASN A 13 -21.77 4.69 -11.44
N ILE A 14 -21.76 5.81 -10.70
CA ILE A 14 -21.37 7.11 -11.24
C ILE A 14 -19.91 7.36 -10.90
N ASP A 15 -19.14 7.66 -11.94
CA ASP A 15 -17.80 8.22 -11.81
C ASP A 15 -17.92 9.68 -11.34
N PHE A 16 -17.80 9.88 -10.03
CA PHE A 16 -17.84 11.21 -9.44
C PHE A 16 -16.62 12.06 -9.86
N ASP A 17 -15.53 11.49 -10.34
CA ASP A 17 -14.39 12.28 -10.81
C ASP A 17 -14.71 13.04 -12.11
N LYS A 18 -15.65 12.55 -12.92
CA LYS A 18 -16.24 13.35 -14.01
C LYS A 18 -17.03 14.56 -13.51
N VAL A 19 -17.71 14.42 -12.37
CA VAL A 19 -18.46 15.53 -11.74
C VAL A 19 -17.48 16.56 -11.16
N TRP A 20 -16.42 16.09 -10.51
CA TRP A 20 -15.39 16.96 -9.93
C TRP A 20 -14.42 17.55 -10.95
N LYS A 21 -14.40 17.06 -12.20
CA LYS A 21 -13.52 17.57 -13.26
C LYS A 21 -13.67 19.08 -13.48
N TYR A 22 -14.86 19.63 -13.20
CA TYR A 22 -15.19 21.04 -13.39
C TYR A 22 -15.09 21.86 -12.10
N VAL A 23 -14.71 21.24 -10.97
CA VAL A 23 -14.67 21.90 -9.67
C VAL A 23 -13.33 21.60 -9.00
N HIS A 24 -12.45 22.63 -8.93
CA HIS A 24 -11.13 22.52 -8.33
C HIS A 24 -11.20 22.45 -6.79
N ILE A 25 -11.61 21.30 -6.26
CA ILE A 25 -11.73 21.05 -4.82
C ILE A 25 -10.75 19.93 -4.42
N THR A 26 -10.05 20.14 -3.31
CA THR A 26 -9.15 19.13 -2.73
C THR A 26 -9.93 17.89 -2.31
N ARG A 27 -9.29 16.72 -2.24
CA ARG A 27 -9.99 15.49 -1.81
C ARG A 27 -10.69 15.63 -0.44
N PRO A 28 -10.09 16.27 0.58
CA PRO A 28 -10.79 16.55 1.85
C PRO A 28 -12.06 17.41 1.65
N GLY A 29 -12.02 18.40 0.75
CA GLY A 29 -13.19 19.19 0.40
C GLY A 29 -14.28 18.36 -0.29
N LYS A 30 -13.90 17.48 -1.21
CA LYS A 30 -14.84 16.53 -1.86
C LYS A 30 -15.52 15.63 -0.84
N GLU A 31 -14.76 15.07 0.11
CA GLU A 31 -15.31 14.20 1.16
C GLU A 31 -16.24 14.96 2.12
N ARG A 32 -15.96 16.23 2.43
CA ARG A 32 -16.89 17.08 3.21
C ARG A 32 -18.21 17.32 2.47
N ILE A 33 -18.15 17.60 1.17
CA ILE A 33 -19.36 17.80 0.35
C ILE A 33 -20.17 16.52 0.28
N LYS A 34 -19.53 15.38 0.01
CA LYS A 34 -20.20 14.06 0.05
C LYS A 34 -20.86 13.81 1.40
N TRP A 35 -20.15 14.06 2.50
CA TRP A 35 -20.69 13.91 3.85
C TRP A 35 -21.94 14.78 4.06
N LEU A 36 -21.89 16.06 3.67
CA LEU A 36 -23.02 16.97 3.80
C LEU A 36 -24.23 16.51 2.96
N LEU A 37 -24.00 16.20 1.69
CA LEU A 37 -25.05 15.73 0.76
C LEU A 37 -25.68 14.42 1.23
N PHE A 38 -24.87 13.43 1.57
CA PHE A 38 -25.36 12.10 1.94
C PHE A 38 -25.99 12.05 3.33
N THR A 39 -25.65 13.00 4.21
CA THR A 39 -26.28 13.14 5.53
C THR A 39 -27.61 13.89 5.44
N LEU A 40 -27.66 15.00 4.70
CA LEU A 40 -28.85 15.85 4.63
C LEU A 40 -29.92 15.31 3.68
N THR A 41 -29.53 14.68 2.56
CA THR A 41 -30.45 14.21 1.51
C THR A 41 -30.09 12.79 1.04
N PRO A 42 -30.19 11.75 1.90
CA PRO A 42 -29.74 10.40 1.56
C PRO A 42 -30.59 9.70 0.49
N ASN A 43 -31.91 9.94 0.47
CA ASN A 43 -32.89 9.23 -0.36
C ASN A 43 -32.52 9.15 -1.86
N PRO A 44 -32.17 10.25 -2.56
CA PRO A 44 -31.76 10.17 -3.96
C PRO A 44 -30.52 9.31 -4.17
N PHE A 45 -29.64 9.17 -3.18
CA PHE A 45 -28.35 8.50 -3.35
C PHE A 45 -28.37 7.01 -3.01
N THR A 46 -29.48 6.47 -2.50
CA THR A 46 -29.58 5.08 -2.01
C THR A 46 -29.35 3.99 -3.08
N ARG A 47 -29.41 4.32 -4.36
CA ARG A 47 -29.10 3.40 -5.47
C ARG A 47 -27.66 3.53 -5.99
N PHE A 48 -26.87 4.48 -5.49
CA PHE A 48 -25.54 4.77 -6.01
C PHE A 48 -24.45 4.05 -5.22
N ALA A 49 -23.49 3.46 -5.95
CA ALA A 49 -22.37 2.74 -5.34
C ALA A 49 -21.53 3.65 -4.42
N VAL A 50 -21.35 4.92 -4.82
CA VAL A 50 -20.57 5.89 -4.02
C VAL A 50 -21.20 6.14 -2.64
N TYR A 51 -22.53 6.12 -2.54
CA TYR A 51 -23.24 6.36 -1.29
C TYR A 51 -23.12 5.17 -0.35
N HIS A 52 -23.23 3.95 -0.89
CA HIS A 52 -22.98 2.74 -0.12
C HIS A 52 -21.53 2.65 0.32
N ASN A 53 -20.57 2.95 -0.55
CA ASN A 53 -19.15 3.02 -0.18
C ASN A 53 -18.89 4.05 0.92
N TRP A 54 -19.51 5.22 0.84
CA TRP A 54 -19.43 6.23 1.90
C TRP A 54 -20.05 5.71 3.21
N LYS A 55 -21.24 5.11 3.15
CA LYS A 55 -21.94 4.57 4.32
C LYS A 55 -21.14 3.46 5.00
N THR A 56 -20.52 2.56 4.24
CA THR A 56 -19.68 1.49 4.78
C THR A 56 -18.35 2.05 5.30
N ALA A 57 -17.78 3.08 4.68
CA ALA A 57 -16.62 3.78 5.23
C ALA A 57 -16.91 4.48 6.57
N GLN A 58 -18.17 4.86 6.85
CA GLN A 58 -18.59 5.35 8.17
C GLN A 58 -18.43 4.29 9.29
N LEU A 59 -18.18 3.01 8.97
CA LEU A 59 -17.74 2.04 9.96
C LEU A 59 -16.52 2.54 10.74
N PHE A 60 -15.61 3.27 10.09
CA PHE A 60 -14.42 3.80 10.73
C PHE A 60 -14.53 5.28 11.06
N ALA A 61 -15.73 5.88 11.02
CA ALA A 61 -15.91 7.28 11.36
C ALA A 61 -15.93 7.52 12.88
N ASN A 62 -15.30 8.60 13.32
CA ASN A 62 -15.20 8.93 14.73
C ASN A 62 -16.52 9.60 15.15
N ARG A 63 -17.36 8.88 15.90
CA ARG A 63 -18.56 9.50 16.50
C ARG A 63 -18.22 10.42 17.67
N HIS A 64 -16.96 10.39 18.13
CA HIS A 64 -16.41 11.27 19.15
C HIS A 64 -15.09 11.87 18.66
N SER A 65 -15.12 12.63 17.55
CA SER A 65 -13.98 13.48 17.23
C SER A 65 -13.86 14.54 18.33
N ASN A 66 -12.77 14.50 19.10
CA ASN A 66 -12.45 15.59 20.01
C ASN A 66 -12.05 16.80 19.16
N THR A 67 -13.03 17.64 18.84
CA THR A 67 -12.86 18.88 18.07
C THR A 67 -11.92 19.88 18.75
N TRP A 68 -11.48 19.60 19.99
CA TRP A 68 -10.48 20.37 20.72
C TRP A 68 -9.05 19.85 20.53
N SER A 69 -8.84 18.72 19.84
CA SER A 69 -7.49 18.21 19.54
C SER A 69 -6.80 19.02 18.45
N ILE A 70 -5.56 19.45 18.71
CA ILE A 70 -4.69 20.10 17.71
C ILE A 70 -4.48 19.18 16.49
N ASP A 71 -4.36 17.87 16.70
CA ASP A 71 -4.16 16.90 15.62
C ASP A 71 -5.41 16.74 14.75
N TYR A 72 -6.60 16.94 15.32
CA TYR A 72 -7.84 16.99 14.55
C TYR A 72 -7.82 18.16 13.56
N TRP A 73 -7.50 19.38 14.01
CA TRP A 73 -7.47 20.55 13.14
C TRP A 73 -6.30 20.55 12.15
N LYS A 74 -5.15 19.98 12.52
CA LYS A 74 -4.04 19.78 11.55
C LYS A 74 -4.47 18.94 10.35
N ARG A 75 -5.26 17.88 10.58
CA ARG A 75 -5.83 17.05 9.50
C ARG A 75 -6.83 17.80 8.60
N GLN A 76 -7.39 18.92 9.07
CA GLN A 76 -8.43 19.67 8.35
C GLN A 76 -7.91 20.83 7.51
N PHE A 77 -6.74 21.40 7.85
CA PHE A 77 -6.23 22.63 7.21
C PHE A 77 -4.91 22.46 6.46
N PHE A 78 -4.14 21.39 6.70
CA PHE A 78 -2.87 21.17 6.01
C PHE A 78 -3.03 20.15 4.88
N HIS A 79 -2.23 20.29 3.82
CA HIS A 79 -2.17 19.32 2.74
C HIS A 79 -1.42 18.04 3.13
N HIS A 80 -0.57 18.14 4.15
CA HIS A 80 0.24 17.05 4.69
C HIS A 80 0.44 17.25 6.20
N TYR A 81 0.70 16.17 6.92
CA TYR A 81 1.18 16.22 8.31
C TYR A 81 2.16 15.09 8.58
N TYR A 82 2.88 15.17 9.69
CA TYR A 82 3.81 14.13 10.12
C TYR A 82 3.21 13.34 11.27
N ILE A 83 3.39 12.02 11.25
CA ILE A 83 3.13 11.16 12.42
C ILE A 83 4.43 10.88 13.17
N ASP A 84 4.32 10.60 14.47
CA ASP A 84 5.48 10.27 15.27
C ASP A 84 6.02 8.87 14.92
N THR A 85 7.29 8.82 14.55
CA THR A 85 8.04 7.60 14.24
C THR A 85 9.00 7.20 15.36
N ARG A 86 9.08 8.00 16.43
CA ARG A 86 9.94 7.73 17.59
C ARG A 86 9.22 6.77 18.54
N GLY A 87 9.94 5.78 19.05
CA GLY A 87 9.48 4.95 20.16
C GLY A 87 9.45 5.76 21.45
N THR A 88 8.71 5.30 22.47
CA THR A 88 8.74 5.87 23.82
C THR A 88 10.08 5.66 24.54
N ASN A 89 10.94 4.79 23.99
CA ASN A 89 12.28 4.51 24.47
C ASN A 89 13.27 4.78 23.33
N SER A 90 14.41 5.40 23.66
CA SER A 90 15.58 5.42 22.78
C SER A 90 15.87 3.99 22.33
N PRO A 91 16.05 3.72 21.01
CA PRO A 91 16.26 2.37 20.56
C PRO A 91 17.56 1.83 21.20
N PRO A 92 17.59 0.57 21.66
CA PRO A 92 18.88 -0.10 21.78
C PRO A 92 19.54 -0.03 20.40
N LYS A 93 20.83 0.26 20.34
CA LYS A 93 21.59 0.13 19.08
C LYS A 93 21.57 -1.36 18.72
N SER A 94 20.68 -1.79 17.83
CA SER A 94 20.83 -3.08 17.16
C SER A 94 22.17 -3.06 16.44
N THR A 95 23.05 -3.97 16.81
CA THR A 95 24.33 -4.23 16.15
C THR A 95 24.20 -5.26 15.03
N ASN A 96 22.99 -5.72 14.71
CA ASN A 96 22.79 -6.68 13.64
C ASN A 96 22.86 -5.95 12.29
N GLU A 97 24.02 -6.06 11.66
CA GLU A 97 24.20 -5.61 10.28
C GLU A 97 23.19 -6.33 9.38
N ILE A 98 22.31 -5.56 8.74
CA ILE A 98 21.49 -6.03 7.64
C ILE A 98 22.43 -6.21 6.45
N LEU A 99 23.00 -7.40 6.31
CA LEU A 99 23.99 -7.70 5.29
C LEU A 99 23.35 -7.96 3.93
N LYS A 100 22.18 -8.61 3.91
CA LYS A 100 21.52 -9.04 2.68
C LYS A 100 20.01 -8.82 2.74
N ILE A 101 19.42 -8.39 1.63
CA ILE A 101 17.97 -8.14 1.51
C ILE A 101 17.36 -8.93 0.35
N ALA A 102 16.06 -9.14 0.41
CA ALA A 102 15.29 -9.66 -0.71
C ALA A 102 14.59 -8.51 -1.43
N ILE A 103 14.77 -8.39 -2.74
CA ILE A 103 13.97 -7.48 -3.56
C ILE A 103 12.94 -8.33 -4.29
N VAL A 104 11.68 -8.16 -3.93
CA VAL A 104 10.56 -8.93 -4.44
C VAL A 104 9.85 -8.11 -5.52
N VAL A 105 9.87 -8.60 -6.75
CA VAL A 105 9.35 -7.89 -7.93
C VAL A 105 8.23 -8.69 -8.58
N HIS A 106 7.04 -8.11 -8.69
CA HIS A 106 6.01 -8.65 -9.58
C HIS A 106 6.08 -7.99 -10.95
N VAL A 107 6.30 -8.77 -12.00
CA VAL A 107 6.53 -8.31 -13.37
C VAL A 107 5.34 -8.66 -14.26
N PHE A 108 4.76 -7.61 -14.82
CA PHE A 108 3.68 -7.61 -15.81
C PHE A 108 4.01 -6.73 -17.02
N TYR A 109 4.80 -5.67 -16.84
CA TYR A 109 5.29 -4.77 -17.92
C TYR A 109 6.82 -4.86 -18.03
N LEU A 110 7.30 -5.41 -19.16
CA LEU A 110 8.74 -5.66 -19.38
C LEU A 110 9.57 -4.38 -19.48
N ASP A 111 9.03 -3.33 -20.10
CA ASP A 111 9.70 -2.03 -20.24
C ASP A 111 10.03 -1.40 -18.87
N VAL A 112 9.11 -1.52 -17.91
CA VAL A 112 9.31 -1.04 -16.54
C VAL A 112 10.32 -1.93 -15.80
N PHE A 113 10.31 -3.23 -16.08
CA PHE A 113 11.27 -4.16 -15.49
C PHE A 113 12.71 -3.89 -15.96
N GLU A 114 12.92 -3.55 -17.23
CA GLU A 114 14.23 -3.13 -17.75
C GLU A 114 14.76 -1.88 -17.03
N GLU A 115 13.89 -0.91 -16.74
CA GLU A 115 14.24 0.28 -15.95
C GLU A 115 14.63 -0.08 -14.51
N ILE A 116 13.85 -0.96 -13.86
CA ILE A 116 14.18 -1.47 -12.52
C ILE A 116 15.55 -2.16 -12.51
N ILE A 117 15.83 -3.04 -13.47
CA ILE A 117 17.12 -3.72 -13.56
C ILE A 117 18.26 -2.73 -13.78
N SER A 118 18.05 -1.69 -14.59
CA SER A 118 19.04 -0.63 -14.82
C SER A 118 19.34 0.15 -13.53
N LEU A 119 18.32 0.52 -12.76
CA LEU A 119 18.51 1.19 -11.46
C LEU A 119 19.26 0.32 -10.45
N LEU A 120 18.97 -0.98 -10.42
CA LEU A 120 19.65 -1.92 -9.53
C LEU A 120 21.13 -2.09 -9.90
N LYS A 121 21.47 -2.06 -11.19
CA LYS A 121 22.87 -2.08 -11.67
C LYS A 121 23.65 -0.87 -11.18
N GLU A 122 22.99 0.29 -11.08
CA GLU A 122 23.59 1.55 -10.61
C GLU A 122 23.48 1.75 -9.09
N SER A 123 22.87 0.82 -8.36
CA SER A 123 22.64 0.94 -6.93
C SER A 123 23.95 0.91 -6.13
N ASP A 124 24.03 1.73 -5.09
CA ASP A 124 25.13 1.70 -4.12
C ASP A 124 25.06 0.51 -3.15
N PHE A 125 23.96 -0.26 -3.17
CA PHE A 125 23.81 -1.47 -2.39
C PHE A 125 23.62 -2.69 -3.31
N GLN A 126 24.61 -3.59 -3.32
CA GLN A 126 24.66 -4.73 -4.25
C GLN A 126 24.38 -6.09 -3.61
N ASN A 127 24.27 -6.17 -2.27
CA ASN A 127 24.07 -7.46 -1.60
C ASN A 127 22.57 -7.80 -1.44
N PHE A 128 21.93 -8.13 -2.55
CA PHE A 128 20.52 -8.52 -2.59
C PHE A 128 20.29 -9.76 -3.44
N LYS A 129 19.14 -10.42 -3.23
CA LYS A 129 18.60 -11.43 -4.14
C LYS A 129 17.28 -10.95 -4.71
N LEU A 130 17.08 -11.14 -6.02
CA LEU A 130 15.84 -10.81 -6.70
C LEU A 130 14.87 -12.01 -6.66
N PHE A 131 13.68 -11.79 -6.12
CA PHE A 131 12.59 -12.75 -6.18
C PHE A 131 11.53 -12.21 -7.13
N ILE A 132 11.45 -12.81 -8.32
CA ILE A 132 10.63 -12.30 -9.41
C ILE A 132 9.41 -13.21 -9.56
N THR A 133 8.23 -12.59 -9.61
CA THR A 133 6.99 -13.28 -9.98
C THR A 133 6.46 -12.73 -11.28
N CYS A 134 5.95 -13.58 -12.17
CA CYS A 134 5.38 -13.15 -13.44
C CYS A 134 4.38 -14.17 -13.99
N PRO A 135 3.48 -13.79 -14.91
CA PRO A 135 2.80 -14.74 -15.77
C PRO A 135 3.80 -15.62 -16.55
N ASN A 136 3.46 -16.90 -16.77
CA ASN A 136 4.31 -17.86 -17.48
C ASN A 136 4.82 -17.33 -18.83
N TYR A 137 3.97 -16.64 -19.60
CA TYR A 137 4.33 -16.11 -20.91
C TYR A 137 5.40 -15.00 -20.90
N LEU A 138 5.76 -14.44 -19.74
CA LEU A 138 6.82 -13.42 -19.59
C LEU A 138 8.16 -14.00 -19.12
N SER A 139 8.16 -15.23 -18.60
CA SER A 139 9.30 -15.85 -17.92
C SER A 139 10.59 -15.84 -18.78
N SER A 140 10.49 -16.28 -20.04
CA SER A 140 11.63 -16.30 -20.98
C SER A 140 12.19 -14.92 -21.30
N SER A 141 11.32 -13.91 -21.45
CA SER A 141 11.74 -12.52 -21.69
C SER A 141 12.44 -11.93 -20.46
N ILE A 142 11.90 -12.17 -19.26
CA ILE A 142 12.50 -11.75 -17.99
C ILE A 142 13.89 -12.39 -17.81
N MET A 143 14.01 -13.69 -18.08
CA MET A 143 15.28 -14.41 -18.05
C MET A 143 16.33 -13.78 -18.97
N THR A 144 15.91 -13.34 -20.17
CA THR A 144 16.79 -12.66 -21.14
C THR A 144 17.24 -11.28 -20.65
N ILE A 145 16.35 -10.54 -19.98
CA ILE A 145 16.68 -9.21 -19.42
C ILE A 145 17.68 -9.36 -18.26
N ILE A 146 17.44 -10.30 -17.34
CA ILE A 146 18.24 -10.43 -16.11
C ILE A 146 19.55 -11.19 -16.30
N SER A 147 19.69 -12.03 -17.32
CA SER A 147 20.93 -12.77 -17.59
C SER A 147 22.15 -11.87 -17.76
N HIS A 148 21.93 -10.61 -18.17
CA HIS A 148 22.95 -9.58 -18.33
C HIS A 148 23.23 -8.76 -17.07
N ALA A 149 22.61 -9.08 -15.93
CA ALA A 149 22.64 -8.26 -14.72
C ALA A 149 23.53 -8.81 -13.60
N ASN A 150 24.02 -10.05 -13.71
CA ASN A 150 24.87 -10.73 -12.71
C ASN A 150 24.35 -10.65 -11.27
N PHE A 151 23.03 -10.63 -11.09
CA PHE A 151 22.38 -10.68 -9.78
C PHE A 151 22.04 -12.12 -9.40
N GLU A 152 21.98 -12.42 -8.10
CA GLU A 152 21.31 -13.62 -7.64
C GLU A 152 19.80 -13.43 -7.82
N PHE A 153 19.11 -14.35 -8.48
CA PHE A 153 17.68 -14.24 -8.71
C PHE A 153 16.96 -15.58 -8.71
N GLN A 154 15.65 -15.52 -8.52
CA GLN A 154 14.71 -16.63 -8.68
C GLN A 154 13.46 -16.11 -9.40
N ILE A 155 13.02 -16.82 -10.44
CA ILE A 155 11.76 -16.54 -11.15
C ILE A 155 10.72 -17.56 -10.71
N THR A 156 9.52 -17.09 -10.37
CA THR A 156 8.35 -17.92 -10.03
C THR A 156 7.19 -17.54 -10.91
N GLU A 157 6.73 -18.49 -11.72
CA GLU A 157 5.58 -18.28 -12.59
C GLU A 157 4.28 -18.37 -11.79
N VAL A 158 3.37 -17.44 -12.03
CA VAL A 158 2.09 -17.33 -11.31
C VAL A 158 0.94 -17.03 -12.27
N GLU A 159 -0.27 -17.41 -11.88
CA GLU A 159 -1.47 -16.97 -12.58
C GLU A 159 -1.68 -15.45 -12.42
N ASN A 160 -2.33 -14.83 -13.41
CA ASN A 160 -2.72 -13.42 -13.34
C ASN A 160 -3.93 -13.24 -12.41
N ARG A 161 -3.70 -13.37 -11.10
CA ARG A 161 -4.74 -13.28 -10.07
C ARG A 161 -4.22 -12.52 -8.86
N GLY A 162 -5.06 -11.64 -8.30
CA GLY A 162 -4.72 -10.83 -7.14
C GLY A 162 -3.60 -9.80 -7.37
N ARG A 163 -3.33 -9.45 -8.64
CA ARG A 163 -2.38 -8.42 -9.08
C ARG A 163 -0.98 -8.65 -8.51
N ASP A 164 -0.33 -7.61 -8.01
CA ASP A 164 0.96 -7.68 -7.35
C ASP A 164 0.91 -8.22 -5.91
N VAL A 165 -0.29 -8.38 -5.34
CA VAL A 165 -0.48 -8.71 -3.92
C VAL A 165 -0.43 -10.21 -3.69
N LEU A 166 -1.27 -10.98 -4.39
CA LEU A 166 -1.32 -12.43 -4.18
C LEU A 166 -0.01 -13.13 -4.54
N PRO A 167 0.64 -12.84 -5.70
CA PRO A 167 1.96 -13.37 -6.01
C PRO A 167 3.00 -13.06 -4.93
N PHE A 168 2.98 -11.83 -4.41
CA PHE A 168 3.85 -11.43 -3.31
C PHE A 168 3.61 -12.28 -2.07
N LEU A 169 2.37 -12.41 -1.58
CA LEU A 169 2.05 -13.23 -0.42
C LEU A 169 2.47 -14.70 -0.61
N LYS A 170 2.29 -15.26 -1.81
CA LYS A 170 2.61 -16.65 -2.13
C LYS A 170 4.10 -16.97 -1.99
N ILE A 171 4.99 -16.07 -2.38
CA ILE A 171 6.44 -16.35 -2.39
C ILE A 171 7.13 -16.01 -1.07
N LEU A 172 6.54 -15.16 -0.23
CA LEU A 172 7.16 -14.71 1.01
C LEU A 172 7.55 -15.84 1.98
N PRO A 173 6.79 -16.94 2.16
CA PRO A 173 7.23 -18.05 2.98
C PRO A 173 8.59 -18.61 2.53
N GLY A 174 8.81 -18.75 1.22
CA GLY A 174 10.09 -19.17 0.65
C GLY A 174 11.19 -18.13 0.87
N VAL A 175 10.89 -16.85 0.60
CA VAL A 175 11.82 -15.72 0.86
C VAL A 175 12.29 -15.70 2.31
N PHE A 176 11.37 -15.90 3.26
CA PHE A 176 11.70 -15.90 4.68
C PHE A 176 12.40 -17.17 5.15
N ASN A 177 12.15 -18.31 4.50
CA ASN A 177 12.86 -19.56 4.74
C ASN A 177 14.31 -19.50 4.23
N ASP A 178 14.56 -18.76 3.15
CA ASP A 178 15.89 -18.44 2.64
C ASP A 178 16.68 -17.45 3.55
N GLY A 179 16.09 -17.04 4.68
CA GLY A 179 16.77 -16.22 5.70
C GLY A 179 16.68 -14.71 5.49
N PHE A 180 15.88 -14.23 4.53
CA PHE A 180 15.74 -12.79 4.29
C PHE A 180 14.80 -12.13 5.31
N GLY A 181 15.39 -11.41 6.28
CA GLY A 181 14.63 -10.66 7.30
C GLY A 181 14.12 -9.29 6.85
N LEU A 182 14.68 -8.73 5.78
CA LEU A 182 14.27 -7.46 5.19
C LEU A 182 13.95 -7.64 3.70
N ILE A 183 12.80 -7.11 3.28
CA ILE A 183 12.32 -7.15 1.91
C ILE A 183 12.12 -5.74 1.33
N VAL A 184 12.27 -5.61 0.02
CA VAL A 184 11.81 -4.46 -0.77
C VAL A 184 10.79 -4.98 -1.78
N LYS A 185 9.52 -4.66 -1.59
CA LYS A 185 8.43 -5.02 -2.49
C LYS A 185 8.27 -3.93 -3.55
N ILE A 186 8.37 -4.34 -4.80
CA ILE A 186 8.08 -3.50 -5.98
C ILE A 186 7.26 -4.30 -7.00
N HIS A 187 6.63 -3.61 -7.93
CA HIS A 187 5.96 -4.25 -9.06
C HIS A 187 5.98 -3.33 -10.26
N THR A 188 5.78 -3.89 -11.44
CA THR A 188 5.68 -3.10 -12.66
C THR A 188 4.24 -2.63 -12.79
N LYS A 189 3.99 -1.32 -12.65
CA LYS A 189 2.69 -0.71 -12.90
C LYS A 189 2.86 0.44 -13.87
N ARG A 190 2.08 0.46 -14.94
CA ARG A 190 1.95 1.65 -15.78
C ARG A 190 1.01 2.65 -15.11
N SER A 191 1.42 3.91 -15.01
CA SER A 191 0.47 4.99 -14.72
C SER A 191 -0.26 5.36 -16.02
N ASN A 192 -1.59 5.41 -15.99
CA ASN A 192 -2.44 5.69 -17.17
C ASN A 192 -2.27 7.11 -17.76
N HIS A 193 -1.33 7.91 -17.27
CA HIS A 193 -1.18 9.32 -17.60
C HIS A 193 0.12 9.65 -18.32
N LEU A 194 0.65 8.71 -19.14
CA LEU A 194 1.85 8.82 -19.98
C LEU A 194 1.87 10.09 -20.86
N LYS A 195 2.10 11.25 -20.24
CA LYS A 195 2.54 12.51 -20.82
C LYS A 195 3.99 12.69 -20.39
N LYS A 196 4.86 12.32 -21.33
CA LYS A 196 6.30 12.05 -21.29
C LYS A 196 7.24 12.92 -20.43
N ASN A 197 6.84 14.07 -19.88
CA ASN A 197 7.82 15.04 -19.35
C ASN A 197 7.74 15.30 -17.83
N GLU A 198 6.67 14.89 -17.14
CA GLU A 198 6.52 15.13 -15.68
C GLU A 198 6.49 13.85 -14.82
N GLN A 199 6.33 12.67 -15.43
CA GLN A 199 6.10 11.41 -14.71
C GLN A 199 7.32 10.73 -14.13
N TRP A 200 8.54 11.14 -14.50
CA TRP A 200 9.73 10.42 -14.02
C TRP A 200 9.98 10.61 -12.52
N ARG A 201 9.44 11.65 -11.88
CA ARG A 201 9.56 11.84 -10.42
C ARG A 201 8.51 11.09 -9.60
N ASP A 202 7.50 10.54 -10.27
CA ASP A 202 6.30 10.01 -9.62
C ASP A 202 6.28 8.49 -9.52
N ASP A 203 7.28 7.79 -10.05
CA ASP A 203 7.33 6.35 -9.87
C ASP A 203 7.73 5.96 -8.43
N LEU A 204 6.89 5.12 -7.83
CA LEU A 204 7.05 4.55 -6.50
C LEU A 204 8.37 3.76 -6.38
N PHE A 205 8.78 3.03 -7.42
CA PHE A 205 10.01 2.23 -7.36
C PHE A 205 11.25 3.10 -7.36
N LEU A 206 11.27 4.27 -8.00
CA LEU A 206 12.42 5.19 -7.98
C LEU A 206 12.71 5.69 -6.57
N LYS A 207 11.65 6.00 -5.82
CA LYS A 207 11.79 6.42 -4.41
C LYS A 207 12.36 5.33 -3.51
N LEU A 208 12.34 4.06 -3.94
CA LEU A 208 12.90 2.92 -3.20
C LEU A 208 14.27 2.51 -3.74
N LEU A 209 14.48 2.57 -5.06
CA LEU A 209 15.62 1.94 -5.73
C LEU A 209 16.66 2.91 -6.29
N SER A 210 16.34 4.19 -6.48
CA SER A 210 17.33 5.16 -6.97
C SER A 210 18.58 5.17 -6.08
N ASN A 211 19.72 5.45 -6.70
CA ASN A 211 21.01 5.46 -6.03
C ASN A 211 20.97 6.30 -4.73
N GLY A 212 21.50 5.77 -3.63
CA GLY A 212 21.43 6.37 -2.30
C GLY A 212 20.14 6.06 -1.51
N ASN A 213 18.99 5.89 -2.17
CA ASN A 213 17.73 5.62 -1.46
C ASN A 213 17.73 4.22 -0.84
N LEU A 214 18.16 3.20 -1.59
CA LEU A 214 18.17 1.82 -1.10
C LEU A 214 19.10 1.67 0.12
N SER A 215 20.33 2.19 0.02
CA SER A 215 21.27 2.22 1.15
C SER A 215 20.73 3.00 2.34
N ASN A 216 20.10 4.16 2.12
CA ASN A 216 19.47 4.95 3.17
C ASN A 216 18.34 4.20 3.88
N ILE A 217 17.50 3.47 3.13
CA ILE A 217 16.43 2.62 3.68
C ILE A 217 17.03 1.54 4.59
N ILE A 218 18.07 0.85 4.12
CA ILE A 218 18.73 -0.23 4.88
C ILE A 218 19.36 0.31 6.16
N LEU A 219 20.11 1.41 6.07
CA LEU A 219 20.69 2.09 7.24
C LEU A 219 19.60 2.57 8.22
N THR A 220 18.47 3.05 7.71
CA THR A 220 17.33 3.46 8.55
C THR A 220 16.76 2.28 9.32
N PHE A 221 16.62 1.10 8.70
CA PHE A 221 16.24 -0.12 9.42
C PHE A 221 17.33 -0.54 10.42
N GLN A 222 18.61 -0.53 10.06
CA GLN A 222 19.68 -0.93 11.00
C GLN A 222 19.68 -0.09 12.28
N GLN A 223 19.40 1.22 12.18
CA GLN A 223 19.45 2.14 13.31
C GLN A 223 18.11 2.30 14.06
N ASN A 224 16.99 1.82 13.51
CA ASN A 224 15.67 2.01 14.09
C ASN A 224 14.87 0.70 14.10
N GLU A 225 14.96 -0.05 15.20
CA GLU A 225 14.26 -1.32 15.40
C GLU A 225 12.74 -1.19 15.35
N GLN A 226 12.18 -0.05 15.81
CA GLN A 226 10.73 0.16 15.82
C GLN A 226 10.13 0.40 14.42
N ILE A 227 10.95 0.69 13.40
CA ILE A 227 10.46 0.86 12.03
C ILE A 227 10.27 -0.52 11.42
N GLY A 228 9.03 -0.85 11.06
CA GLY A 228 8.67 -2.10 10.40
C GLY A 228 8.50 -1.97 8.90
N MET A 229 8.16 -0.76 8.41
CA MET A 229 7.91 -0.50 7.00
C MET A 229 8.34 0.91 6.62
N ILE A 230 8.90 1.05 5.42
CA ILE A 230 9.25 2.33 4.79
C ILE A 230 8.54 2.40 3.43
N GLY A 231 7.62 3.34 3.28
CA GLY A 231 6.91 3.60 2.02
C GLY A 231 7.51 4.79 1.24
N PRO A 232 7.25 4.91 -0.07
CA PRO A 232 7.68 6.06 -0.85
C PRO A 232 7.14 7.39 -0.30
N ALA A 233 8.00 8.39 -0.17
CA ALA A 233 7.58 9.73 0.26
C ALA A 233 6.43 10.28 -0.62
N ASN A 234 5.50 10.95 0.05
CA ASN A 234 4.23 11.46 -0.47
C ASN A 234 3.19 10.41 -0.91
N HIS A 235 3.43 9.11 -0.72
CA HIS A 235 2.49 8.03 -1.05
C HIS A 235 1.90 7.33 0.18
N ILE A 236 2.06 7.92 1.36
CA ILE A 236 1.43 7.43 2.58
C ILE A 236 0.13 8.19 2.80
N LEU A 237 -0.99 7.47 2.84
CA LEU A 237 -2.33 8.03 2.84
C LEU A 237 -3.11 7.59 4.10
N PRO A 238 -3.99 8.44 4.64
CA PRO A 238 -4.82 8.06 5.79
C PRO A 238 -5.95 7.11 5.40
N MET A 239 -6.03 5.93 6.01
CA MET A 239 -7.06 4.94 5.68
C MET A 239 -8.48 5.51 5.78
N SER A 240 -8.72 6.45 6.70
CA SER A 240 -10.00 7.15 6.87
C SER A 240 -10.57 7.79 5.58
N MET A 241 -9.73 8.13 4.60
CA MET A 241 -10.16 8.71 3.31
C MET A 241 -10.20 7.68 2.15
N TYR A 242 -9.80 6.44 2.43
CA TYR A 242 -9.44 5.44 1.42
C TYR A 242 -9.97 4.04 1.70
N TYR A 243 -10.77 3.84 2.75
CA TYR A 243 -11.47 2.57 2.98
C TYR A 243 -12.37 2.20 1.79
N GLY A 244 -13.17 3.14 1.29
CA GLY A 244 -14.08 2.92 0.17
C GLY A 244 -14.92 1.66 0.34
N GLY A 245 -15.09 0.92 -0.76
CA GLY A 245 -15.79 -0.38 -0.77
C GLY A 245 -15.07 -1.49 -0.01
N ASN A 246 -13.80 -1.31 0.39
CA ASN A 246 -13.01 -2.31 1.11
C ASN A 246 -13.22 -2.28 2.63
N SER A 247 -14.00 -1.32 3.15
CA SER A 247 -14.16 -1.08 4.59
C SER A 247 -14.54 -2.34 5.39
N GLN A 248 -15.58 -3.06 4.98
CA GLN A 248 -16.01 -4.28 5.68
C GLN A 248 -14.93 -5.37 5.63
N ARG A 249 -14.35 -5.61 4.45
CA ARG A 249 -13.31 -6.64 4.29
C ARG A 249 -12.06 -6.32 5.11
N VAL A 250 -11.63 -5.06 5.14
CA VAL A 250 -10.52 -4.61 5.99
C VAL A 250 -10.82 -4.82 7.46
N LEU A 251 -12.06 -4.54 7.91
CA LEU A 251 -12.49 -4.83 9.29
C LEU A 251 -12.36 -6.32 9.60
N ASP A 252 -12.95 -7.18 8.75
CA ASP A 252 -12.99 -8.63 8.96
C ASP A 252 -11.58 -9.24 9.02
N LEU A 253 -10.71 -8.87 8.09
CA LEU A 253 -9.31 -9.32 8.07
C LEU A 253 -8.53 -8.80 9.28
N SER A 254 -8.76 -7.55 9.69
CA SER A 254 -8.10 -6.99 10.87
C SER A 254 -8.54 -7.66 12.17
N MET A 255 -9.82 -8.03 12.29
CA MET A 255 -10.33 -8.79 13.43
C MET A 255 -9.74 -10.21 13.48
N ARG A 256 -9.52 -10.85 12.32
CA ARG A 256 -8.80 -12.14 12.23
C ARG A 256 -7.35 -12.05 12.73
N MET A 257 -6.70 -10.88 12.60
CA MET A 257 -5.40 -10.60 13.22
C MET A 257 -5.49 -10.28 14.74
N GLY A 258 -6.70 -10.25 15.31
CA GLY A 258 -6.95 -9.93 16.72
C GLY A 258 -7.00 -8.43 17.03
N LEU A 259 -7.19 -7.59 16.02
CA LEU A 259 -7.35 -6.14 16.21
C LEU A 259 -8.81 -5.77 16.44
N LYS A 260 -9.02 -4.67 17.17
CA LYS A 260 -10.34 -4.09 17.38
C LYS A 260 -10.60 -2.95 16.40
N ARG A 261 -11.86 -2.78 16.01
CA ARG A 261 -12.32 -1.77 15.04
C ARG A 261 -11.83 -0.36 15.35
N GLU A 262 -11.83 0.02 16.63
CA GLU A 262 -11.50 1.37 17.10
C GLU A 262 -10.04 1.73 16.81
N LYS A 263 -9.17 0.73 16.63
CA LYS A 263 -7.74 0.94 16.34
C LYS A 263 -7.44 1.17 14.86
N LEU A 264 -8.40 0.91 13.97
CA LEU A 264 -8.18 0.95 12.52
C LEU A 264 -8.40 2.35 11.93
N GLN A 265 -9.19 3.17 12.62
CA GLN A 265 -9.62 4.49 12.13
C GLN A 265 -8.48 5.41 11.70
N ASP A 266 -7.43 5.48 12.51
CA ASP A 266 -6.33 6.45 12.36
C ASP A 266 -5.09 5.85 11.69
N LEU A 267 -5.22 4.68 11.06
CA LEU A 267 -4.12 4.05 10.36
C LEU A 267 -3.80 4.74 9.04
N HIS A 268 -2.55 4.58 8.60
CA HIS A 268 -2.01 5.09 7.35
C HIS A 268 -1.40 3.94 6.57
N PHE A 269 -1.63 3.92 5.26
CA PHE A 269 -1.17 2.84 4.39
C PHE A 269 -0.30 3.40 3.26
N VAL A 270 0.53 2.52 2.70
CA VAL A 270 1.38 2.84 1.54
C VAL A 270 0.59 2.59 0.27
N ALA A 271 0.14 3.66 -0.38
CA ALA A 271 -0.63 3.57 -1.61
C ALA A 271 0.26 3.11 -2.78
N GLY A 272 -0.27 2.16 -3.55
CA GLY A 272 0.43 1.51 -4.65
C GLY A 272 1.22 0.27 -4.24
N THR A 273 1.14 -0.18 -2.99
CA THR A 273 1.71 -1.46 -2.52
C THR A 273 3.19 -1.67 -2.88
N MET A 274 4.00 -0.62 -2.84
CA MET A 274 5.47 -0.71 -2.96
C MET A 274 6.10 -0.13 -1.71
N PHE A 275 6.95 -0.90 -1.04
CA PHE A 275 7.55 -0.52 0.24
C PHE A 275 8.74 -1.42 0.57
N ALA A 276 9.61 -0.96 1.46
CA ALA A 276 10.53 -1.83 2.18
C ALA A 276 9.91 -2.24 3.53
N ALA A 277 10.09 -3.48 3.96
CA ALA A 277 9.53 -3.96 5.22
C ALA A 277 10.36 -5.06 5.87
N ARG A 278 10.35 -5.11 7.19
CA ARG A 278 10.84 -6.25 7.94
C ARG A 278 9.87 -7.42 7.84
N LYS A 279 10.38 -8.64 7.95
CA LYS A 279 9.58 -9.87 8.05
C LYS A 279 8.47 -9.72 9.10
N GLU A 280 8.79 -9.22 10.29
CA GLU A 280 7.86 -9.09 11.43
C GLU A 280 6.67 -8.17 11.13
N ALA A 281 6.83 -7.18 10.23
CA ALA A 281 5.74 -6.30 9.82
C ALA A 281 4.72 -6.99 8.90
N ILE A 282 5.13 -8.07 8.24
CA ILE A 282 4.35 -8.75 7.21
C ILE A 282 3.72 -10.06 7.73
N LEU A 283 4.34 -10.71 8.72
CA LEU A 283 3.84 -11.96 9.30
C LEU A 283 2.35 -11.94 9.67
N PRO A 284 1.80 -10.89 10.34
CA PRO A 284 0.37 -10.90 10.67
C PRO A 284 -0.55 -11.01 9.45
N VAL A 285 -0.14 -10.48 8.30
CA VAL A 285 -0.90 -10.56 7.05
C VAL A 285 -0.75 -11.93 6.41
N LEU A 286 0.45 -12.55 6.48
CA LEU A 286 0.66 -13.91 5.99
C LEU A 286 -0.10 -14.95 6.83
N ASP A 287 -0.17 -14.76 8.14
CA ASP A 287 -0.87 -15.65 9.08
C ASP A 287 -2.38 -15.69 8.83
N LEU A 288 -2.92 -14.76 8.04
CA LEU A 288 -4.31 -14.85 7.56
C LEU A 288 -4.53 -16.04 6.61
N GLY A 289 -3.47 -16.61 6.03
CA GLY A 289 -3.56 -17.79 5.17
C GLY A 289 -4.40 -17.55 3.90
N LEU A 290 -4.31 -16.35 3.33
CA LEU A 290 -5.08 -16.01 2.12
C LEU A 290 -4.60 -16.84 0.93
N THR A 291 -5.55 -17.41 0.19
CA THR A 291 -5.34 -18.29 -0.96
C THR A 291 -5.87 -17.66 -2.24
N GLU A 292 -5.73 -18.30 -3.41
CA GLU A 292 -6.33 -17.79 -4.64
C GLU A 292 -7.85 -17.61 -4.53
N LEU A 293 -8.53 -18.49 -3.78
CA LEU A 293 -9.99 -18.48 -3.62
C LEU A 293 -10.50 -17.21 -2.95
N ASP A 294 -9.65 -16.53 -2.19
CA ASP A 294 -9.96 -15.27 -1.51
C ASP A 294 -9.89 -14.05 -2.44
N PHE A 295 -9.27 -14.19 -3.61
CA PHE A 295 -9.09 -13.11 -4.58
C PHE A 295 -10.03 -13.25 -5.77
N GLU A 296 -10.61 -12.13 -6.17
CA GLU A 296 -11.44 -12.03 -7.36
C GLU A 296 -10.62 -12.36 -8.63
N PRO A 297 -11.25 -12.96 -9.66
CA PRO A 297 -10.64 -13.03 -10.99
C PRO A 297 -10.27 -11.63 -11.50
N GLU A 298 -9.15 -11.50 -12.18
CA GLU A 298 -8.71 -10.19 -12.68
C GLU A 298 -9.62 -9.73 -13.83
N GLY A 299 -10.19 -8.54 -13.67
CA GLY A 299 -11.14 -7.92 -14.59
C GLY A 299 -10.95 -6.42 -14.73
N GLN A 300 -9.73 -5.92 -14.47
CA GLN A 300 -9.37 -4.49 -14.47
C GLN A 300 -10.20 -3.65 -13.51
N GLN A 301 -10.63 -4.26 -12.41
CA GLN A 301 -11.40 -3.59 -11.36
C GLN A 301 -10.60 -2.40 -10.83
N LEU A 302 -11.28 -1.26 -10.66
CA LEU A 302 -10.64 -0.05 -10.18
C LEU A 302 -10.42 -0.11 -8.65
N ASP A 303 -11.42 -0.52 -7.88
CA ASP A 303 -11.35 -0.64 -6.41
C ASP A 303 -12.22 -1.82 -5.93
N GLY A 304 -12.21 -2.12 -4.62
CA GLY A 304 -13.15 -3.04 -3.97
C GLY A 304 -12.72 -4.51 -3.97
N THR A 305 -11.52 -4.83 -4.45
CA THR A 305 -10.99 -6.19 -4.51
C THR A 305 -10.25 -6.60 -3.23
N MET A 306 -10.00 -7.91 -3.07
CA MET A 306 -9.15 -8.43 -2.00
C MET A 306 -7.75 -7.79 -2.03
N ALA A 307 -7.16 -7.57 -3.21
CA ALA A 307 -5.85 -6.92 -3.34
C ALA A 307 -5.84 -5.51 -2.73
N HIS A 308 -6.87 -4.70 -2.99
CA HIS A 308 -7.02 -3.37 -2.37
C HIS A 308 -7.24 -3.46 -0.87
N SER A 309 -7.98 -4.46 -0.40
CA SER A 309 -8.17 -4.70 1.03
C SER A 309 -6.83 -5.05 1.69
N VAL A 310 -6.03 -5.93 1.09
CA VAL A 310 -4.71 -6.32 1.61
C VAL A 310 -3.70 -5.16 1.62
N GLU A 311 -3.70 -4.31 0.60
CA GLU A 311 -2.90 -3.07 0.59
C GLU A 311 -3.10 -2.26 1.89
N ARG A 312 -4.34 -2.18 2.37
CA ARG A 312 -4.70 -1.47 3.60
C ARG A 312 -4.35 -2.27 4.86
N ILE A 313 -4.54 -3.59 4.88
CA ILE A 313 -4.25 -4.39 6.08
C ILE A 313 -2.76 -4.55 6.35
N PHE A 314 -1.86 -4.22 5.42
CA PHE A 314 -0.43 -4.08 5.78
C PHE A 314 -0.21 -3.05 6.91
N ALA A 315 -0.99 -1.96 6.92
CA ALA A 315 -0.97 -1.00 8.04
C ALA A 315 -1.51 -1.60 9.34
N ALA A 316 -2.53 -2.47 9.25
CA ALA A 316 -3.05 -3.20 10.40
C ALA A 316 -2.03 -4.25 10.90
N GLY A 317 -1.28 -4.89 10.00
CA GLY A 317 -0.16 -5.77 10.33
C GLY A 317 0.93 -5.04 11.11
N LEU A 318 1.33 -3.85 10.67
CA LEU A 318 2.27 -3.00 11.43
C LEU A 318 1.77 -2.70 12.84
N LEU A 319 0.50 -2.30 12.98
CA LEU A 319 -0.13 -2.07 14.28
C LEU A 319 -0.10 -3.33 15.15
N LYS A 320 -0.43 -4.50 14.59
CA LYS A 320 -0.42 -5.79 15.28
C LYS A 320 0.98 -6.16 15.78
N SER A 321 2.01 -5.90 15.00
CA SER A 321 3.41 -6.16 15.36
C SER A 321 4.01 -5.10 16.28
N GLY A 322 3.28 -4.03 16.62
CA GLY A 322 3.80 -2.91 17.41
C GLY A 322 4.85 -2.06 16.67
N LEU A 323 4.98 -2.24 15.36
CA LEU A 323 5.96 -1.56 14.51
C LEU A 323 5.37 -0.29 13.89
N LYS A 324 6.26 0.57 13.40
CA LYS A 324 5.94 1.89 12.87
C LYS A 324 6.18 1.97 11.37
N LEU A 325 5.44 2.88 10.74
CA LEU A 325 5.59 3.26 9.34
C LEU A 325 6.45 4.52 9.26
N ALA A 326 7.46 4.50 8.39
CA ALA A 326 8.24 5.66 7.97
C ALA A 326 8.14 5.84 6.45
N ASP A 327 8.71 6.92 5.93
CA ASP A 327 8.84 7.13 4.49
C ASP A 327 10.29 7.34 4.03
N THR A 328 10.51 7.31 2.71
CA THR A 328 11.83 7.42 2.08
C THR A 328 12.51 8.79 2.22
N SER A 329 11.85 9.79 2.80
CA SER A 329 12.47 11.06 3.23
C SER A 329 13.10 10.97 4.63
N SER A 330 12.96 9.82 5.32
CA SER A 330 13.66 9.53 6.57
C SER A 330 15.17 9.46 6.35
N LYS A 331 15.91 9.84 7.40
CA LYS A 331 17.34 9.59 7.53
C LYS A 331 17.58 8.61 8.68
N PRO A 332 18.73 7.91 8.73
CA PRO A 332 19.00 6.92 9.77
C PRO A 332 18.95 7.52 11.19
N ASP A 333 19.42 8.75 11.34
CA ASP A 333 19.42 9.54 12.59
C ASP A 333 18.09 10.23 12.88
N ARG A 334 17.20 10.32 11.89
CA ARG A 334 15.92 11.03 11.98
C ARG A 334 14.87 10.39 11.09
N THR A 335 14.12 9.47 11.68
CA THR A 335 12.94 8.89 11.02
C THR A 335 11.80 9.89 10.97
N GLN A 336 11.00 9.82 9.90
CA GLN A 336 9.76 10.58 9.76
C GLN A 336 8.77 9.87 8.84
N CYS A 337 7.50 10.26 8.95
CA CYS A 337 6.44 9.74 8.10
C CYS A 337 5.47 10.87 7.78
N ARG A 338 5.51 11.31 6.52
CA ARG A 338 4.71 12.39 5.96
C ARG A 338 3.46 11.79 5.31
N ILE A 339 2.33 12.12 5.91
CA ILE A 339 1.00 11.76 5.42
C ILE A 339 0.54 12.76 4.37
N ASN A 340 0.09 12.28 3.21
CA ASN A 340 -0.44 13.10 2.13
C ASN A 340 -1.98 13.06 2.14
N LEU A 341 -2.61 14.25 2.19
CA LEU A 341 -4.06 14.40 2.18
C LEU A 341 -4.63 14.83 0.83
N ASN A 342 -3.77 15.23 -0.10
CA ASN A 342 -4.16 15.72 -1.42
C ASN A 342 -3.47 14.92 -2.52
N HIS A 343 -3.51 13.60 -2.40
CA HIS A 343 -2.99 12.71 -3.43
C HIS A 343 -3.90 12.78 -4.66
N LYS A 344 -3.39 13.38 -5.75
CA LYS A 344 -4.13 13.57 -7.01
C LYS A 344 -4.45 12.25 -7.71
N PHE A 345 -3.77 11.17 -7.35
CA PHE A 345 -3.96 9.85 -7.91
C PHE A 345 -4.47 8.90 -6.85
N THR A 346 -5.77 8.68 -6.80
CA THR A 346 -6.22 7.46 -6.14
C THR A 346 -7.41 6.93 -6.89
N ILE A 347 -7.04 5.96 -7.73
CA ILE A 347 -7.82 5.01 -8.50
C ILE A 347 -8.65 5.65 -9.61
#